data_AF-A0A6G4WMJ1-F1
#
_entry.id   AF-A0A6G4WMJ1-F1
#
_cell.length_a   1.000
_cell.length_b   1.000
_cell.length_c   1.000
_cell.angle_alpha   90.00
_cell.angle_beta   90.00
_cell.angle_gamma   90.00
#
_symmetry.space_group_name_H-M   'P 1'
#
loop_
_entity.id
_entity.type
_entity.pdbx_description
1 polymer ?
#
loop_
_entity_poly.entity_id
_entity_poly.type
_entity_poly.pdbx_seq_one_letter_code
_entity_poly.pdbx_strand_id
1 'polypeptide(L)'
;MNYRILTGEIEHEANTFSKVPTTLEHFRSGALLLGDEIPPARRGTRTALGAAFEAAEKFGWTLSHPLAASATPGGTVTKETFEQLCAWFLAGAQGCDGALINLHGAMVAEGCEDAEGEILARLRAILGPDAPIVVTLDLHANVTQKMATNASALIAVRTYPHIDYYERVWQGAKLLDRALRGEIRPRTVIAKRAMLRGLDHGRTQVGPMRELIDRGEALEASGMALVVSVCAGFSNADIFDIGPSVTVTADGDTTEAKRIAEEFMDYAWQTREFTSVHPSPRRWHTPKPAKPAPTSRWCSLISATIPAAAIMATRRTCCVR
;
A
#
# COMPACT_ATOMS: atom_id res chain seq x y z
N MET A 1 -15.31 11.37 25.11
CA MET A 1 -16.18 11.29 23.91
C MET A 1 -15.84 9.98 23.21
N ASN A 2 -16.82 9.22 22.75
CA ASN A 2 -16.58 7.96 22.04
C ASN A 2 -16.63 8.26 20.54
N TYR A 3 -15.47 8.45 19.92
CA TYR A 3 -15.39 8.71 18.47
C TYR A 3 -15.67 7.42 17.69
N ARG A 4 -16.44 7.51 16.61
CA ARG A 4 -16.69 6.42 15.68
C ARG A 4 -15.74 6.51 14.50
N ILE A 5 -14.91 5.51 14.28
CA ILE A 5 -13.85 5.54 13.25
C ILE A 5 -14.11 4.50 12.18
N LEU A 6 -14.08 4.92 10.92
CA LEU A 6 -14.05 3.99 9.79
C LEU A 6 -12.66 3.37 9.69
N THR A 7 -12.58 2.05 9.60
CA THR A 7 -11.35 1.32 9.31
C THR A 7 -11.60 0.18 8.34
N GLY A 8 -10.57 -0.28 7.65
CA GLY A 8 -10.68 -1.34 6.64
C GLY A 8 -9.45 -1.42 5.76
N GLU A 9 -9.43 -2.45 4.91
CA GLU A 9 -8.34 -2.75 3.98
C GLU A 9 -8.92 -2.88 2.56
N ILE A 10 -8.31 -2.21 1.58
CA ILE A 10 -8.45 -2.54 0.15
C ILE A 10 -7.04 -2.52 -0.45
N GLU A 11 -6.50 -3.70 -0.72
CA GLU A 11 -5.10 -3.86 -1.13
C GLU A 11 -4.98 -4.63 -2.44
N HIS A 12 -4.41 -3.97 -3.45
CA HIS A 12 -4.02 -4.59 -4.71
C HIS A 12 -2.91 -3.78 -5.38
N GLU A 13 -1.93 -4.47 -5.95
CA GLU A 13 -0.88 -3.87 -6.78
C GLU A 13 -1.14 -4.23 -8.25
N ALA A 14 -1.42 -3.22 -9.07
CA ALA A 14 -1.82 -3.44 -10.45
C ALA A 14 -0.65 -3.33 -11.44
N ASN A 15 -0.32 -4.45 -12.06
CA ASN A 15 0.46 -4.51 -13.28
C ASN A 15 -0.47 -4.32 -14.50
N THR A 16 -0.58 -3.10 -15.01
CA THR A 16 -1.51 -2.78 -16.12
C THR A 16 -1.09 -3.43 -17.44
N PHE A 17 0.13 -3.95 -17.54
CA PHE A 17 0.60 -4.71 -18.70
C PHE A 17 0.16 -6.19 -18.67
N SER A 18 -0.38 -6.66 -17.54
CA SER A 18 -0.97 -8.00 -17.45
C SER A 18 -2.25 -8.07 -18.27
N LYS A 19 -2.36 -9.12 -19.10
CA LYS A 19 -3.58 -9.41 -19.88
C LYS A 19 -4.67 -10.10 -19.06
N VAL A 20 -4.36 -10.51 -17.83
CA VAL A 20 -5.32 -11.17 -16.94
C VAL A 20 -5.83 -10.12 -15.95
N PRO A 21 -7.10 -9.69 -16.07
CA PRO A 21 -7.68 -8.72 -15.16
C PRO A 21 -7.89 -9.33 -13.77
N THR A 22 -7.84 -8.48 -12.75
CA THR A 22 -8.12 -8.87 -11.36
C THR A 22 -9.62 -8.72 -11.11
N THR A 23 -10.27 -9.82 -10.73
CA THR A 23 -11.71 -9.88 -10.45
C THR A 23 -11.97 -10.08 -8.96
N LEU A 24 -13.23 -9.97 -8.55
CA LEU A 24 -13.66 -10.27 -7.18
C LEU A 24 -13.23 -11.67 -6.70
N GLU A 25 -13.13 -12.64 -7.60
CA GLU A 25 -12.66 -13.99 -7.26
C GLU A 25 -11.19 -14.01 -6.80
N HIS A 26 -10.37 -13.10 -7.31
CA HIS A 26 -8.98 -12.96 -6.86
C HIS A 26 -8.89 -12.36 -5.45
N PHE A 27 -9.83 -11.48 -5.08
CA PHE A 27 -9.95 -11.01 -3.69
C PHE A 27 -10.45 -12.12 -2.78
N ARG A 28 -11.42 -12.94 -3.22
CA ARG A 28 -11.89 -14.10 -2.45
C ARG A 28 -10.79 -15.14 -2.21
N SER A 29 -9.91 -15.36 -3.18
CA SER A 29 -8.80 -16.31 -3.04
C SER A 29 -7.63 -15.77 -2.22
N GLY A 30 -7.48 -14.44 -2.14
CA GLY A 30 -6.55 -13.76 -1.24
C GLY A 30 -7.15 -13.60 0.16
N ALA A 31 -7.73 -12.43 0.43
CA ALA A 31 -8.58 -12.21 1.59
C ALA A 31 -9.75 -11.30 1.21
N LEU A 32 -10.97 -11.73 1.52
CA LEU A 32 -12.17 -10.91 1.43
C LEU A 32 -13.05 -11.21 2.64
N LEU A 33 -12.96 -10.35 3.65
CA LEU A 33 -13.70 -10.46 4.90
C LEU A 33 -14.68 -9.29 5.02
N LEU A 34 -15.91 -9.56 5.45
CA LEU A 34 -16.95 -8.56 5.61
C LEU A 34 -17.37 -8.43 7.07
N GLY A 35 -17.50 -7.19 7.56
CA GLY A 35 -18.06 -6.87 8.87
C GLY A 35 -17.53 -7.77 10.00
N ASP A 36 -18.43 -8.56 10.59
CA ASP A 36 -18.16 -9.41 11.76
C ASP A 36 -17.14 -10.53 11.52
N GLU A 37 -16.78 -10.84 10.26
CA GLU A 37 -15.71 -11.77 9.93
C GLU A 37 -14.31 -11.20 10.21
N ILE A 38 -14.19 -9.87 10.27
CA ILE A 38 -12.90 -9.17 10.37
C ILE A 38 -12.29 -9.25 11.78
N PRO A 39 -13.00 -8.94 12.88
CA PRO A 39 -12.43 -9.01 14.23
C PRO A 39 -11.79 -10.35 14.60
N PRO A 40 -12.44 -11.52 14.39
CA PRO A 40 -11.82 -12.79 14.75
C PRO A 40 -10.59 -13.13 13.89
N ALA A 41 -10.50 -12.61 12.66
CA ALA A 41 -9.37 -12.86 11.77
C ALA A 41 -8.17 -11.93 12.00
N ARG A 42 -8.39 -10.72 12.52
CA ARG A 42 -7.37 -9.65 12.56
C ARG A 42 -7.00 -9.17 13.96
N ARG A 43 -7.89 -9.27 14.96
CA ARG A 43 -7.58 -8.78 16.32
C ARG A 43 -6.42 -9.55 16.94
N GLY A 44 -5.52 -8.84 17.63
CA GLY A 44 -4.35 -9.43 18.27
C GLY A 44 -3.23 -9.87 17.30
N THR A 45 -3.36 -9.56 16.00
CA THR A 45 -2.31 -9.81 15.02
C THR A 45 -1.40 -8.58 14.85
N ARG A 46 -0.20 -8.77 14.29
CA ARG A 46 0.71 -7.68 13.92
C ARG A 46 0.43 -7.12 12.52
N THR A 47 -0.85 -7.04 12.12
CA THR A 47 -1.26 -6.44 10.84
C THR A 47 -1.78 -5.00 11.03
N ALA A 48 -2.08 -4.33 9.92
CA ALA A 48 -2.71 -3.02 9.91
C ALA A 48 -4.02 -3.00 10.73
N LEU A 49 -4.98 -3.87 10.40
CA LEU A 49 -6.22 -3.95 11.20
C LEU A 49 -6.01 -4.42 12.64
N GLY A 50 -5.00 -5.26 12.92
CA GLY A 50 -4.64 -5.62 14.29
C GLY A 50 -4.28 -4.39 15.13
N ALA A 51 -3.45 -3.50 14.58
CA ALA A 51 -3.11 -2.22 15.22
C ALA A 51 -4.33 -1.28 15.35
N ALA A 52 -5.23 -1.25 14.36
CA ALA A 52 -6.44 -0.43 14.43
C ALA A 52 -7.38 -0.87 15.57
N PHE A 53 -7.56 -2.18 15.77
CA PHE A 53 -8.34 -2.71 16.89
C PHE A 53 -7.71 -2.34 18.25
N GLU A 54 -6.40 -2.52 18.39
CA GLU A 54 -5.69 -2.14 19.61
C GLU A 54 -5.78 -0.63 19.87
N ALA A 55 -5.72 0.19 18.82
CA ALA A 55 -5.84 1.64 18.94
C ALA A 55 -7.23 2.05 19.41
N ALA A 56 -8.27 1.40 18.90
CA ALA A 56 -9.63 1.66 19.33
C ALA A 56 -9.84 1.34 20.81
N GLU A 57 -9.28 0.24 21.32
CA GLU A 57 -9.29 -0.08 22.75
C GLU A 57 -8.52 0.97 23.55
N LYS A 58 -7.36 1.41 23.06
CA LYS A 58 -6.52 2.40 23.73
C LYS A 58 -7.16 3.79 23.83
N PHE A 59 -7.81 4.26 22.77
CA PHE A 59 -8.38 5.61 22.68
C PHE A 59 -9.87 5.66 22.98
N GLY A 60 -10.51 4.50 23.21
CA GLY A 60 -11.94 4.41 23.48
C GLY A 60 -12.80 4.74 22.25
N TRP A 61 -12.36 4.31 21.07
CA TRP A 61 -13.11 4.46 19.82
C TRP A 61 -14.06 3.29 19.58
N THR A 62 -15.11 3.56 18.81
CA THR A 62 -15.95 2.53 18.20
C THR A 62 -15.59 2.37 16.74
N LEU A 63 -15.24 1.15 16.30
CA LEU A 63 -14.82 0.92 14.91
C LEU A 63 -15.98 0.52 14.01
N SER A 64 -16.12 1.20 12.88
CA SER A 64 -16.88 0.75 11.72
C SER A 64 -15.91 0.08 10.75
N HIS A 65 -16.01 -1.24 10.56
CA HIS A 65 -15.05 -2.04 9.80
C HIS A 65 -15.78 -2.92 8.76
N PRO A 66 -16.28 -2.34 7.67
CA PRO A 66 -17.16 -3.05 6.74
C PRO A 66 -16.42 -4.03 5.82
N LEU A 67 -15.14 -3.78 5.52
CA LEU A 67 -14.39 -4.53 4.51
C LEU A 67 -12.91 -4.65 4.87
N ALA A 68 -12.38 -5.87 4.76
CA ALA A 68 -10.96 -6.12 4.65
C ALA A 68 -10.70 -7.00 3.42
N ALA A 69 -10.13 -6.41 2.37
CA ALA A 69 -9.95 -7.04 1.08
C ALA A 69 -8.52 -6.90 0.59
N SER A 70 -7.90 -8.01 0.19
CA SER A 70 -6.59 -8.03 -0.46
C SER A 70 -6.54 -9.07 -1.56
N ALA A 71 -6.02 -8.71 -2.73
CA ALA A 71 -5.69 -9.65 -3.79
C ALA A 71 -4.18 -9.68 -4.01
N THR A 72 -3.64 -10.82 -4.46
CA THR A 72 -2.24 -10.88 -4.90
C THR A 72 -1.99 -9.93 -6.07
N PRO A 73 -0.79 -9.33 -6.17
CA PRO A 73 -0.42 -8.47 -7.30
C PRO A 73 -0.77 -9.10 -8.65
N GLY A 74 -1.41 -8.34 -9.52
CA GLY A 74 -2.09 -8.86 -10.71
C GLY A 74 -2.40 -7.79 -11.73
N GLY A 75 -3.29 -8.07 -12.68
CA GLY A 75 -3.69 -7.06 -13.66
C GLY A 75 -4.61 -5.98 -13.09
N THR A 76 -5.02 -5.07 -13.96
CA THR A 76 -6.04 -4.05 -13.68
C THR A 76 -7.30 -4.69 -13.08
N VAL A 77 -7.83 -4.09 -12.02
CA VAL A 77 -9.07 -4.53 -11.37
C VAL A 77 -10.26 -4.23 -12.27
N THR A 78 -11.16 -5.20 -12.46
CA THR A 78 -12.36 -4.96 -13.28
C THR A 78 -13.23 -3.87 -12.66
N LYS A 79 -13.91 -3.08 -13.51
CA LYS A 79 -14.76 -1.98 -13.04
C LYS A 79 -15.81 -2.46 -12.03
N GLU A 80 -16.46 -3.58 -12.30
CA GLU A 80 -17.46 -4.19 -11.41
C GLU A 80 -16.87 -4.53 -10.05
N THR A 81 -15.66 -5.12 -10.02
CA THR A 81 -14.99 -5.47 -8.76
C THR A 81 -14.65 -4.21 -7.97
N PHE A 82 -14.08 -3.20 -8.61
CA PHE A 82 -13.74 -1.94 -7.96
C PHE A 82 -14.97 -1.24 -7.36
N GLU A 83 -16.05 -1.13 -8.12
CA GLU A 83 -17.29 -0.51 -7.65
C GLU A 83 -17.92 -1.30 -6.50
N GLN A 84 -17.86 -2.65 -6.54
CA GLN A 84 -18.37 -3.49 -5.46
C GLN A 84 -17.57 -3.33 -4.16
N LEU A 85 -16.24 -3.29 -4.24
CA LEU A 85 -15.36 -3.06 -3.09
C LEU A 85 -15.61 -1.67 -2.50
N CYS A 86 -15.70 -0.63 -3.33
CA CYS A 86 -16.06 0.72 -2.92
C CYS A 86 -17.42 0.75 -2.22
N ALA A 87 -18.44 0.09 -2.79
CA ALA A 87 -19.79 0.08 -2.22
C ALA A 87 -19.81 -0.55 -0.82
N TRP A 88 -19.16 -1.71 -0.63
CA TRP A 88 -19.08 -2.34 0.69
C TRP A 88 -18.30 -1.49 1.68
N PHE A 89 -17.14 -0.98 1.29
CA PHE A 89 -16.30 -0.17 2.17
C PHE A 89 -16.97 1.13 2.60
N LEU A 90 -17.55 1.88 1.66
CA LEU A 90 -18.14 3.19 1.93
C LEU A 90 -19.48 3.09 2.69
N ALA A 91 -20.18 1.95 2.65
CA ALA A 91 -21.40 1.74 3.43
C ALA A 91 -21.17 1.88 4.95
N GLY A 92 -19.94 1.60 5.43
CA GLY A 92 -19.59 1.77 6.84
C GLY A 92 -19.22 3.20 7.25
N ALA A 93 -19.13 4.16 6.31
CA ALA A 93 -18.61 5.50 6.59
C ALA A 93 -19.62 6.42 7.28
N GLN A 94 -20.93 6.18 7.10
CA GLN A 94 -21.97 7.06 7.63
C GLN A 94 -21.88 7.20 9.16
N GLY A 95 -21.84 8.45 9.64
CA GLY A 95 -21.78 8.76 11.07
C GLY A 95 -20.43 8.48 11.74
N CYS A 96 -19.37 8.21 10.96
CA CYS A 96 -18.01 8.20 11.50
C CYS A 96 -17.46 9.63 11.63
N ASP A 97 -16.67 9.86 12.67
CA ASP A 97 -16.01 11.14 12.98
C ASP A 97 -14.66 11.28 12.24
N GLY A 98 -14.10 10.16 11.78
CA GLY A 98 -12.83 10.10 11.06
C GLY A 98 -12.57 8.70 10.52
N ALA A 99 -11.41 8.53 9.88
CA ALA A 99 -11.02 7.26 9.27
C ALA A 99 -9.55 6.93 9.51
N LEU A 100 -9.28 5.65 9.83
CA LEU A 100 -7.95 5.04 9.89
C LEU A 100 -7.95 3.82 8.97
N ILE A 101 -7.47 3.98 7.75
CA ILE A 101 -7.69 3.01 6.67
C ILE A 101 -6.35 2.56 6.09
N ASN A 102 -6.28 1.31 5.66
CA ASN A 102 -5.08 0.77 5.03
C ASN A 102 -5.39 0.50 3.54
N LEU A 103 -4.60 1.09 2.66
CA LEU A 103 -4.71 0.92 1.22
C LEU A 103 -3.33 0.52 0.67
N HIS A 104 -3.28 -0.09 -0.50
CA HIS A 104 -1.97 -0.35 -1.12
C HIS A 104 -1.37 0.95 -1.67
N GLY A 105 -2.15 1.72 -2.43
CA GLY A 105 -1.72 2.95 -3.12
C GLY A 105 -1.23 2.73 -4.56
N ALA A 106 -1.38 1.52 -5.11
CA ALA A 106 -0.98 1.18 -6.48
C ALA A 106 -2.06 0.37 -7.22
N MET A 107 -3.31 0.45 -6.76
CA MET A 107 -4.43 -0.19 -7.44
C MET A 107 -4.84 0.65 -8.65
N VAL A 108 -4.95 -0.03 -9.79
CA VAL A 108 -5.55 0.53 -11.01
C VAL A 108 -6.81 -0.27 -11.31
N ALA A 109 -7.90 0.44 -11.58
CA ALA A 109 -9.17 -0.15 -12.00
C ALA A 109 -9.53 0.27 -13.42
N GLU A 110 -10.35 -0.52 -14.10
CA GLU A 110 -10.83 -0.19 -15.45
C GLU A 110 -11.57 1.16 -15.45
N GLY A 111 -11.03 2.13 -16.19
CA GLY A 111 -11.56 3.50 -16.25
C GLY A 111 -11.18 4.38 -15.05
N CYS A 112 -10.30 3.93 -14.16
CA CYS A 112 -9.81 4.70 -13.01
C CYS A 112 -8.34 4.37 -12.73
N GLU A 113 -7.44 5.25 -13.17
CA GLU A 113 -5.99 5.11 -12.94
C GLU A 113 -5.58 5.25 -11.47
N ASP A 114 -6.32 6.05 -10.71
CA ASP A 114 -6.09 6.35 -9.29
C ASP A 114 -7.27 5.87 -8.45
N ALA A 115 -7.29 4.56 -8.19
CA ALA A 115 -8.38 3.91 -7.48
C ALA A 115 -8.43 4.35 -6.00
N GLU A 116 -7.28 4.48 -5.33
CA GLU A 116 -7.20 4.96 -3.96
C GLU A 116 -7.63 6.42 -3.82
N GLY A 117 -7.20 7.31 -4.72
CA GLY A 117 -7.66 8.69 -4.73
C GLY A 117 -9.15 8.82 -5.00
N GLU A 118 -9.74 7.93 -5.81
CA GLU A 118 -11.20 7.82 -5.98
C GLU A 118 -11.91 7.36 -4.71
N ILE A 119 -11.42 6.32 -4.03
CA ILE A 119 -11.95 5.87 -2.73
C ILE A 119 -11.91 7.03 -1.72
N LEU A 120 -10.78 7.74 -1.64
CA LEU A 120 -10.60 8.86 -0.70
C LEU A 120 -11.50 10.05 -1.03
N ALA A 121 -11.69 10.37 -2.31
CA ALA A 121 -12.59 11.44 -2.72
C ALA A 121 -14.06 11.12 -2.37
N ARG A 122 -14.50 9.88 -2.61
CA ARG A 122 -15.84 9.42 -2.22
C ARG A 122 -16.01 9.42 -0.69
N LEU A 123 -15.01 8.97 0.05
CA LEU A 123 -15.02 8.99 1.51
C LEU A 123 -15.09 10.41 2.06
N ARG A 124 -14.29 11.33 1.52
CA ARG A 124 -14.28 12.75 1.87
C ARG A 124 -15.65 13.40 1.65
N ALA A 125 -16.36 13.03 0.59
CA ALA A 125 -17.73 13.51 0.33
C ALA A 125 -18.74 13.02 1.39
N ILE A 126 -18.53 11.86 1.99
CA ILE A 126 -19.40 11.30 3.05
C ILE A 126 -19.07 11.91 4.41
N LEU A 127 -17.79 11.94 4.79
CA LEU A 127 -17.35 12.40 6.12
C LEU A 127 -17.31 13.93 6.25
N GLY A 128 -17.28 14.64 5.12
CA GLY A 128 -17.16 16.09 5.07
C GLY A 128 -15.71 16.60 5.07
N PRO A 129 -15.52 17.92 4.83
CA PRO A 129 -14.21 18.52 4.58
C PRO A 129 -13.26 18.50 5.79
N ASP A 130 -13.80 18.47 7.01
CA ASP A 130 -13.02 18.65 8.24
C ASP A 130 -12.66 17.33 8.95
N ALA A 131 -13.32 16.22 8.59
CA ALA A 131 -13.09 14.92 9.24
C ALA A 131 -11.64 14.43 9.00
N PRO A 132 -10.87 14.05 10.03
CA PRO A 132 -9.52 13.53 9.80
C PRO A 132 -9.56 12.15 9.13
N ILE A 133 -8.84 12.03 8.02
CA ILE A 133 -8.67 10.77 7.26
C ILE A 133 -7.18 10.43 7.24
N VAL A 134 -6.80 9.36 7.94
CA VAL A 134 -5.43 8.87 7.98
C VAL A 134 -5.35 7.56 7.21
N VAL A 135 -4.41 7.49 6.29
CA VAL A 135 -4.25 6.35 5.37
C VAL A 135 -2.85 5.77 5.54
N THR A 136 -2.74 4.47 5.80
CA THR A 136 -1.48 3.75 5.61
C THR A 136 -1.37 3.20 4.21
N LEU A 137 -0.15 3.24 3.65
CA LEU A 137 0.16 2.87 2.28
C LEU A 137 1.35 1.90 2.22
N ASP A 138 1.38 1.10 1.16
CA ASP A 138 2.62 0.45 0.73
C ASP A 138 3.63 1.51 0.25
N LEU A 139 4.93 1.25 0.41
CA LEU A 139 5.98 2.10 -0.15
C LEU A 139 6.08 2.00 -1.69
N HIS A 140 5.43 1.01 -2.31
CA HIS A 140 5.25 0.91 -3.76
C HIS A 140 4.06 1.73 -4.26
N ALA A 141 3.36 2.46 -3.39
CA ALA A 141 2.26 3.34 -3.80
C ALA A 141 2.67 4.37 -4.87
N ASN A 142 1.87 4.49 -5.93
CA ASN A 142 1.92 5.57 -6.91
C ASN A 142 1.06 6.75 -6.40
N VAL A 143 1.55 7.44 -5.37
CA VAL A 143 0.75 8.46 -4.66
C VAL A 143 0.39 9.63 -5.58
N THR A 144 -0.88 10.01 -5.60
CA THR A 144 -1.39 11.10 -6.45
C THR A 144 -1.69 12.37 -5.67
N GLN A 145 -1.83 13.50 -6.38
CA GLN A 145 -2.33 14.74 -5.80
C GLN A 145 -3.76 14.58 -5.26
N LYS A 146 -4.58 13.73 -5.89
CA LYS A 146 -5.95 13.46 -5.44
C LYS A 146 -5.97 12.73 -4.10
N MET A 147 -5.07 11.78 -3.87
CA MET A 147 -4.89 11.16 -2.54
C MET A 147 -4.48 12.20 -1.49
N ALA A 148 -3.44 13.01 -1.77
CA ALA A 148 -2.93 14.02 -0.84
C ALA A 148 -3.96 15.11 -0.50
N THR A 149 -4.83 15.47 -1.44
CA THR A 149 -5.92 16.44 -1.22
C THR A 149 -7.03 15.88 -0.33
N ASN A 150 -7.33 14.58 -0.42
CA ASN A 150 -8.47 13.98 0.28
C ASN A 150 -8.10 13.32 1.62
N ALA A 151 -6.82 12.97 1.83
CA ALA A 151 -6.32 12.46 3.10
C ALA A 151 -5.70 13.58 3.97
N SER A 152 -5.92 13.52 5.27
CA SER A 152 -5.27 14.39 6.24
C SER A 152 -3.81 13.99 6.45
N ALA A 153 -3.54 12.67 6.47
CA ALA A 153 -2.19 12.10 6.53
C ALA A 153 -2.08 10.87 5.62
N LEU A 154 -0.98 10.77 4.87
CA LEU A 154 -0.59 9.59 4.09
C LEU A 154 0.70 9.00 4.68
N ILE A 155 0.63 7.76 5.16
CA ILE A 155 1.66 7.11 5.97
C ILE A 155 2.17 5.85 5.26
N ALA A 156 3.27 5.94 4.54
CA ALA A 156 3.88 4.77 3.89
C ALA A 156 4.60 3.87 4.91
N VAL A 157 4.62 2.57 4.68
CA VAL A 157 5.56 1.62 5.32
C VAL A 157 7.01 1.96 5.01
N ARG A 158 7.92 1.57 5.91
CA ARG A 158 9.33 1.93 5.86
C ARG A 158 10.24 0.73 5.63
N THR A 159 9.68 -0.46 5.52
CA THR A 159 10.45 -1.69 5.32
C THR A 159 10.01 -2.43 4.05
N TYR A 160 10.99 -3.02 3.37
CA TYR A 160 10.80 -3.93 2.24
C TYR A 160 11.80 -5.09 2.40
N PRO A 161 11.38 -6.32 2.71
CA PRO A 161 9.98 -6.78 2.83
C PRO A 161 9.21 -6.07 3.94
N HIS A 162 7.91 -5.88 3.74
CA HIS A 162 7.04 -5.11 4.64
C HIS A 162 6.78 -5.88 5.94
N ILE A 163 7.30 -5.36 7.04
CA ILE A 163 7.12 -5.93 8.39
C ILE A 163 6.62 -4.91 9.41
N ASP A 164 6.38 -3.67 9.00
CA ASP A 164 6.11 -2.53 9.89
C ASP A 164 4.70 -1.92 9.76
N TYR A 165 3.77 -2.57 9.07
CA TYR A 165 2.38 -2.08 8.94
C TYR A 165 1.71 -1.78 10.28
N TYR A 166 1.90 -2.66 11.27
CA TYR A 166 1.35 -2.46 12.62
C TYR A 166 1.85 -1.15 13.23
N GLU A 167 3.15 -0.89 13.16
CA GLU A 167 3.81 0.30 13.70
C GLU A 167 3.36 1.56 12.95
N ARG A 168 3.21 1.50 11.63
CA ARG A 168 2.70 2.62 10.82
C ARG A 168 1.26 2.96 11.16
N VAL A 169 0.38 1.97 11.26
CA VAL A 169 -1.02 2.19 11.65
C VAL A 169 -1.10 2.72 13.07
N TRP A 170 -0.26 2.25 13.99
CA TRP A 170 -0.19 2.78 15.34
C TRP A 170 0.23 4.25 15.40
N GLN A 171 1.20 4.66 14.58
CA GLN A 171 1.53 6.08 14.41
C GLN A 171 0.32 6.86 13.87
N GLY A 172 -0.34 6.33 12.84
CA GLY A 172 -1.53 6.94 12.26
C GLY A 172 -2.67 7.10 13.26
N ALA A 173 -2.88 6.11 14.13
CA ALA A 173 -3.89 6.17 15.18
C ALA A 173 -3.62 7.28 16.20
N LYS A 174 -2.37 7.44 16.65
CA LYS A 174 -1.99 8.55 17.55
C LYS A 174 -2.25 9.91 16.90
N LEU A 175 -1.93 10.02 15.61
CA LEU A 175 -2.14 11.25 14.83
C LEU A 175 -3.63 11.54 14.68
N LEU A 176 -4.42 10.50 14.37
CA LEU A 176 -5.88 10.60 14.28
C LEU A 176 -6.53 11.02 15.60
N ASP A 177 -6.13 10.42 16.74
CA ASP A 177 -6.68 10.79 18.06
C ASP A 177 -6.45 12.27 18.38
N ARG A 178 -5.23 12.77 18.16
CA ARG A 178 -4.89 14.19 18.35
C ARG A 178 -5.72 15.10 17.42
N ALA A 179 -5.92 14.70 16.17
CA ALA A 179 -6.72 15.46 15.22
C ALA A 179 -8.20 15.50 15.62
N LEU A 180 -8.78 14.37 16.05
CA LEU A 180 -10.17 14.28 16.53
C LEU A 180 -10.43 15.16 17.76
N ARG A 181 -9.41 15.28 18.64
CA ARG A 181 -9.43 16.16 19.81
C ARG A 181 -9.21 17.63 19.48
N GLY A 182 -8.92 17.96 18.22
CA GLY A 182 -8.63 19.32 17.77
C GLY A 182 -7.26 19.85 18.20
N GLU A 183 -6.35 18.97 18.65
CA GLU A 183 -5.01 19.32 19.10
C GLU A 183 -4.07 19.64 17.92
N ILE A 184 -4.34 19.04 16.75
CA ILE A 184 -3.60 19.24 15.50
C ILE A 184 -4.56 19.31 14.32
N ARG A 185 -4.09 19.86 13.20
CA ARG A 185 -4.80 19.95 11.93
C ARG A 185 -3.93 19.38 10.80
N PRO A 186 -3.88 18.04 10.65
CA PRO A 186 -2.97 17.41 9.70
C PRO A 186 -3.32 17.79 8.27
N ARG A 187 -2.32 18.28 7.54
CA ARG A 187 -2.40 18.58 6.10
C ARG A 187 -1.24 17.95 5.37
N THR A 188 -1.54 17.14 4.37
CA THR A 188 -0.53 16.48 3.54
C THR A 188 -0.22 17.30 2.29
N VAL A 189 1.06 17.40 1.98
CA VAL A 189 1.55 17.85 0.67
C VAL A 189 2.34 16.73 0.01
N ILE A 190 2.45 16.79 -1.31
CA ILE A 190 3.16 15.81 -2.12
C ILE A 190 4.13 16.54 -3.06
N ALA A 191 5.30 15.95 -3.27
CA ALA A 191 6.22 16.31 -4.34
C ALA A 191 6.49 15.08 -5.22
N LYS A 192 6.66 15.33 -6.52
CA LYS A 192 6.99 14.32 -7.54
C LYS A 192 7.99 14.88 -8.55
N ARG A 193 8.62 13.99 -9.31
CA ARG A 193 9.49 14.31 -10.45
C ARG A 193 9.09 13.41 -11.60
N ALA A 194 9.47 13.77 -12.83
CA ALA A 194 9.21 12.96 -14.03
C ALA A 194 10.08 11.69 -14.05
N MET A 195 9.78 10.76 -13.14
CA MET A 195 10.56 9.55 -12.85
C MET A 195 9.66 8.33 -12.97
N LEU A 196 10.02 7.38 -13.84
CA LEU A 196 9.38 6.06 -13.85
C LEU A 196 9.95 5.13 -12.78
N ARG A 197 11.23 5.30 -12.46
CA ARG A 197 12.01 4.47 -11.54
C ARG A 197 12.93 5.35 -10.70
N GLY A 198 13.28 4.85 -9.53
CA GLY A 198 14.21 5.48 -8.60
C GLY A 198 14.18 4.74 -7.27
N LEU A 199 14.96 5.23 -6.31
CA LEU A 199 14.96 4.72 -4.94
C LEU A 199 15.17 3.19 -4.86
N ASP A 200 15.93 2.64 -5.82
CA ASP A 200 16.23 1.22 -5.94
C ASP A 200 14.98 0.31 -5.80
N HIS A 201 13.86 0.74 -6.38
CA HIS A 201 12.58 0.03 -6.34
C HIS A 201 12.03 -0.21 -4.93
N GLY A 202 12.35 0.68 -3.98
CA GLY A 202 11.87 0.59 -2.61
C GLY A 202 12.70 -0.33 -1.72
N ARG A 203 13.92 -0.72 -2.11
CA ARG A 203 14.83 -1.46 -1.23
C ARG A 203 15.24 -0.59 -0.05
N THR A 204 14.96 -1.06 1.17
CA THR A 204 15.10 -0.28 2.40
C THR A 204 16.32 -0.66 3.23
N GLN A 205 17.17 -1.57 2.74
CA GLN A 205 18.36 -2.01 3.46
C GLN A 205 19.53 -1.03 3.31
N VAL A 206 19.64 -0.37 2.15
CA VAL A 206 20.78 0.48 1.77
C VAL A 206 20.36 1.56 0.78
N GLY A 207 21.23 2.55 0.59
CA GLY A 207 21.12 3.52 -0.50
C GLY A 207 20.07 4.61 -0.28
N PRO A 208 19.68 5.32 -1.35
CA PRO A 208 18.90 6.55 -1.27
C PRO A 208 17.55 6.39 -0.57
N MET A 209 16.88 5.25 -0.75
CA MET A 209 15.60 4.96 -0.08
C MET A 209 15.78 4.92 1.44
N ARG A 210 16.77 4.17 1.95
CA ARG A 210 17.05 4.08 3.39
C ARG A 210 17.42 5.44 3.96
N GLU A 211 18.28 6.18 3.27
CA GLU A 211 18.69 7.51 3.71
C GLU A 211 17.53 8.51 3.77
N LEU A 212 16.61 8.48 2.80
CA LEU A 212 15.42 9.34 2.85
C LEU A 212 14.49 8.96 3.99
N ILE A 213 14.33 7.66 4.27
CA ILE A 213 13.55 7.21 5.44
C ILE A 213 14.20 7.71 6.74
N ASP A 214 15.52 7.57 6.90
CA ASP A 214 16.26 8.04 8.08
C ASP A 214 16.11 9.56 8.29
N ARG A 215 16.20 10.35 7.20
CA ARG A 215 15.99 11.80 7.23
C ARG A 215 14.55 12.13 7.63
N GLY A 216 13.56 11.42 7.08
CA GLY A 216 12.16 11.58 7.44
C GLY A 216 11.90 11.29 8.91
N GLU A 217 12.50 10.23 9.45
CA GLU A 217 12.44 9.86 10.87
C GLU A 217 13.02 10.95 11.77
N ALA A 218 14.15 11.53 11.39
CA ALA A 218 14.75 12.64 12.13
C ALA A 218 13.85 13.89 12.14
N LEU A 219 13.18 14.21 11.03
CA LEU A 219 12.24 15.33 10.93
C LEU A 219 10.96 15.11 11.74
N GLU A 220 10.46 13.88 11.79
CA GLU A 220 9.33 13.52 12.65
C GLU A 220 9.71 13.62 14.14
N ALA A 221 10.90 13.14 14.51
CA ALA A 221 11.40 13.18 15.88
C ALA A 221 11.66 14.62 16.38
N SER A 222 12.06 15.54 15.49
CA SER A 222 12.25 16.95 15.83
C SER A 222 10.94 17.75 15.90
N GLY A 223 9.83 17.18 15.42
CA GLY A 223 8.53 17.86 15.32
C GLY A 223 8.41 18.81 14.12
N MET A 224 9.37 18.82 13.20
CA MET A 224 9.31 19.63 11.98
C MET A 224 8.24 19.12 10.99
N ALA A 225 7.92 17.82 11.03
CA ALA A 225 6.81 17.22 10.31
C ALA A 225 6.05 16.26 11.22
N LEU A 226 4.75 16.09 10.98
CA LEU A 226 3.97 15.05 11.68
C LEU A 226 4.31 13.66 11.13
N VAL A 227 4.43 13.55 9.80
CA VAL A 227 4.84 12.33 9.08
C VAL A 227 5.58 12.72 7.81
N VAL A 228 6.64 11.99 7.48
CA VAL A 228 7.29 11.99 6.17
C VAL A 228 7.19 10.58 5.58
N SER A 229 6.59 10.46 4.41
CA SER A 229 6.43 9.19 3.70
C SER A 229 7.16 9.24 2.36
N VAL A 230 7.95 8.20 2.10
CA VAL A 230 8.73 8.05 0.86
C VAL A 230 8.17 6.83 0.15
N CYS A 231 7.63 7.02 -1.05
CA CYS A 231 7.14 5.92 -1.88
C CYS A 231 8.02 5.81 -3.13
N ALA A 232 8.48 4.61 -3.44
CA ALA A 232 9.25 4.29 -4.64
C ALA A 232 8.38 4.20 -5.90
N GLY A 233 7.07 4.06 -5.73
CA GLY A 233 6.11 3.83 -6.82
C GLY A 233 6.23 2.44 -7.42
N PHE A 234 5.18 2.03 -8.12
CA PHE A 234 5.13 0.76 -8.83
C PHE A 234 5.21 1.01 -10.32
N SER A 235 6.38 0.71 -10.90
CA SER A 235 6.70 1.09 -12.28
C SER A 235 6.04 0.22 -13.37
N ASN A 236 5.30 -0.82 -12.99
CA ASN A 236 4.61 -1.69 -13.94
C ASN A 236 3.15 -1.25 -14.17
N ALA A 237 2.87 0.04 -14.07
CA ALA A 237 1.56 0.65 -14.32
C ALA A 237 1.66 1.72 -15.42
N ASP A 238 0.73 1.73 -16.34
CA ASP A 238 0.59 2.74 -17.39
C ASP A 238 -0.47 3.76 -16.94
N ILE A 239 -0.03 4.69 -16.09
CA ILE A 239 -0.87 5.72 -15.47
C ILE A 239 -0.13 7.06 -15.47
N PHE A 240 -0.88 8.17 -15.45
CA PHE A 240 -0.29 9.52 -15.48
C PHE A 240 0.64 9.79 -14.28
N ASP A 241 0.23 9.34 -13.10
CA ASP A 241 0.90 9.61 -11.82
C ASP A 241 1.93 8.53 -11.42
N ILE A 242 2.47 7.76 -12.37
CA ILE A 242 3.45 6.71 -12.07
C ILE A 242 4.72 7.25 -11.40
N GLY A 243 5.26 6.48 -10.46
CA GLY A 243 6.65 6.58 -10.01
C GLY A 243 6.84 7.17 -8.61
N PRO A 244 8.10 7.44 -8.21
CA PRO A 244 8.43 7.88 -6.86
C PRO A 244 7.75 9.19 -6.46
N SER A 245 7.38 9.26 -5.18
CA SER A 245 6.78 10.44 -4.57
C SER A 245 7.19 10.56 -3.11
N VAL A 246 7.20 11.78 -2.61
CA VAL A 246 7.36 12.06 -1.18
C VAL A 246 6.15 12.84 -0.71
N THR A 247 5.54 12.39 0.39
CA THR A 247 4.50 13.15 1.08
C THR A 247 4.99 13.60 2.45
N VAL A 248 4.62 14.82 2.82
CA VAL A 248 4.92 15.40 4.13
C VAL A 248 3.63 15.90 4.73
N THR A 249 3.32 15.43 5.93
CA THR A 249 2.16 15.86 6.71
C THR A 249 2.60 16.91 7.73
N ALA A 250 2.02 18.10 7.68
CA ALA A 250 2.24 19.18 8.65
C ALA A 250 1.03 19.39 9.56
N ASP A 251 1.25 20.12 10.65
CA ASP A 251 0.18 20.63 11.50
C ASP A 251 -0.21 22.06 11.05
N GLY A 252 -1.29 22.19 10.30
CA GLY A 252 -1.77 23.49 9.81
C GLY A 252 -0.97 24.03 8.62
N ASP A 253 0.04 24.87 8.87
CA ASP A 253 0.84 25.51 7.81
C ASP A 253 1.69 24.46 7.06
N THR A 254 1.62 24.50 5.73
CA THR A 254 2.28 23.53 4.85
C THR A 254 3.54 24.08 4.19
N THR A 255 3.93 25.31 4.48
CA THR A 255 5.07 25.98 3.82
C THR A 255 6.37 25.19 3.96
N GLU A 256 6.70 24.78 5.19
CA GLU A 256 7.91 24.00 5.46
C GLU A 256 7.80 22.56 4.94
N ALA A 257 6.62 21.94 5.07
CA ALA A 257 6.38 20.60 4.53
C ALA A 257 6.57 20.54 3.01
N LYS A 258 6.18 21.58 2.27
CA LYS A 258 6.43 21.67 0.83
C LYS A 258 7.92 21.73 0.54
N ARG A 259 8.67 22.58 1.25
CA ARG A 259 10.13 22.67 1.10
C ARG A 259 10.80 21.33 1.34
N ILE A 260 10.43 20.63 2.42
CA ILE A 260 10.95 19.29 2.74
C ILE A 260 10.62 18.28 1.62
N ALA A 261 9.36 18.24 1.16
CA ALA A 261 8.95 17.31 0.11
C ALA A 261 9.74 17.52 -1.19
N GLU A 262 9.93 18.78 -1.60
CA GLU A 262 10.70 19.14 -2.79
C GLU A 262 12.18 18.73 -2.64
N GLU A 263 12.81 19.00 -1.49
CA GLU A 263 14.21 18.62 -1.23
C GLU A 263 14.42 17.10 -1.25
N PHE A 264 13.49 16.35 -0.67
CA PHE A 264 13.53 14.89 -0.69
C PHE A 264 13.40 14.37 -2.12
N MET A 265 12.51 14.96 -2.93
CA MET A 265 12.35 14.57 -4.32
C MET A 265 13.51 15.00 -5.22
N ASP A 266 14.17 16.12 -4.93
CA ASP A 266 15.41 16.50 -5.61
C ASP A 266 16.53 15.51 -5.31
N TYR A 267 16.63 15.04 -4.06
CA TYR A 267 17.57 13.98 -3.71
C TYR A 267 17.24 12.66 -4.43
N ALA A 268 15.96 12.26 -4.45
CA ALA A 268 15.51 11.08 -5.19
C ALA A 268 15.83 11.20 -6.68
N TRP A 269 15.65 12.38 -7.28
CA TRP A 269 16.00 12.67 -8.67
C TRP A 269 17.50 12.56 -8.92
N GLN A 270 18.32 13.19 -8.08
CA GLN A 270 19.79 13.20 -8.23
C GLN A 270 20.37 11.79 -8.12
N THR A 271 19.77 10.93 -7.30
CA THR A 271 20.22 9.57 -7.03
C THR A 271 19.48 8.50 -7.82
N ARG A 272 18.63 8.87 -8.78
CA ARG A 272 17.73 7.97 -9.51
C ARG A 272 18.40 6.77 -10.20
N GLU A 273 19.67 6.90 -10.58
CA GLU A 273 20.45 5.86 -11.25
C GLU A 273 21.04 4.84 -10.27
N PHE A 274 20.97 5.09 -8.96
CA PHE A 274 21.46 4.17 -7.95
C PHE A 274 20.67 2.86 -7.99
N THR A 275 21.40 1.74 -8.02
CA THR A 275 20.84 0.42 -7.73
C THR A 275 21.81 -0.39 -6.89
N SER A 276 21.30 -1.07 -5.86
CA SER A 276 22.11 -2.04 -5.10
C SER A 276 22.28 -3.36 -5.86
N VAL A 277 21.40 -3.65 -6.83
CA VAL A 277 21.44 -4.86 -7.63
C VAL A 277 22.23 -4.61 -8.89
N HIS A 278 23.46 -5.09 -8.89
CA HIS A 278 24.27 -5.08 -10.09
C HIS A 278 24.02 -6.41 -10.79
N PRO A 279 23.54 -6.40 -12.05
CA PRO A 279 23.42 -7.64 -12.80
C PRO A 279 24.81 -8.25 -12.89
N SER A 280 25.03 -9.37 -12.18
CA SER A 280 26.19 -10.20 -12.45
C SER A 280 26.13 -10.56 -13.94
N PRO A 281 27.20 -10.42 -14.73
CA PRO A 281 27.21 -10.92 -16.09
C PRO A 281 27.10 -12.44 -16.05
N ARG A 282 25.88 -12.97 -15.94
CA ARG A 282 25.63 -14.40 -16.13
C ARG A 282 25.76 -14.64 -17.63
N ARG A 283 26.90 -15.22 -18.01
CA ARG A 283 26.96 -16.12 -19.15
C ARG A 283 25.72 -17.00 -19.07
N TRP A 284 24.91 -17.00 -20.13
CA TRP A 284 23.91 -18.03 -20.37
C TRP A 284 24.66 -19.36 -20.41
N HIS A 285 24.77 -20.03 -19.27
CA HIS A 285 25.33 -21.36 -19.21
C HIS A 285 24.32 -22.26 -19.92
N THR A 286 24.72 -22.79 -21.06
CA THR A 286 24.09 -23.97 -21.65
C THR A 286 23.94 -25.02 -20.55
N PRO A 287 22.74 -25.60 -20.36
CA PRO A 287 22.52 -26.56 -19.29
C PRO A 287 23.49 -27.73 -19.50
N LYS A 288 24.41 -27.93 -18.54
CA LYS A 288 25.20 -29.15 -18.48
C LYS A 288 24.26 -30.30 -18.15
N PRO A 289 24.43 -31.50 -18.75
CA PRO A 289 23.61 -32.66 -18.41
C PRO A 289 23.67 -32.95 -16.91
N ALA A 290 22.52 -33.24 -16.33
CA ALA A 290 22.35 -33.45 -14.89
C ALA A 290 23.26 -34.57 -14.38
N LYS A 291 24.07 -34.27 -13.36
CA LYS A 291 24.69 -35.30 -12.51
C LYS A 291 23.68 -35.69 -11.42
N PRO A 292 23.62 -36.96 -10.99
CA PRO A 292 22.72 -37.39 -9.93
C PRO A 292 23.01 -36.64 -8.62
N ALA A 293 21.95 -36.18 -7.96
CA ALA A 293 22.01 -35.34 -6.76
C ALA A 293 22.47 -36.14 -5.52
N PRO A 294 23.34 -35.57 -4.67
CA PRO A 294 23.52 -36.07 -3.31
C PRO A 294 22.39 -35.57 -2.41
N THR A 295 21.94 -36.45 -1.52
CA THR A 295 20.89 -36.20 -0.53
C THR A 295 21.37 -35.26 0.58
N SER A 296 21.07 -33.98 0.47
CA SER A 296 21.05 -33.07 1.62
C SER A 296 19.91 -32.06 1.45
N ARG A 297 18.98 -32.04 2.42
CA ARG A 297 17.84 -31.11 2.47
C ARG A 297 18.35 -29.68 2.64
N TRP A 298 18.22 -28.89 1.58
CA TRP A 298 18.28 -27.44 1.64
C TRP A 298 16.89 -26.88 1.35
N CYS A 299 16.34 -26.09 2.27
CA CYS A 299 15.15 -25.28 2.02
C CYS A 299 15.51 -24.16 1.04
N SER A 300 15.13 -24.33 -0.22
CA SER A 300 15.11 -23.24 -1.21
C SER A 300 13.74 -22.58 -1.21
N LEU A 301 13.68 -21.35 -0.70
CA LEU A 301 12.60 -20.39 -0.91
C LEU A 301 12.42 -20.17 -2.41
N ILE A 302 11.24 -20.52 -2.94
CA ILE A 302 10.88 -20.31 -4.34
C ILE A 302 10.42 -18.86 -4.51
N SER A 303 11.22 -18.10 -5.24
CA SER A 303 10.83 -16.87 -5.92
C SER A 303 9.97 -17.24 -7.14
N ALA A 304 8.81 -16.59 -7.25
CA ALA A 304 7.93 -16.40 -8.41
C ALA A 304 8.09 -17.36 -9.62
N THR A 305 7.05 -18.17 -9.88
CA THR A 305 6.79 -18.70 -11.23
C THR A 305 5.29 -18.69 -11.54
N ILE A 306 4.97 -18.06 -12.66
CA ILE A 306 3.70 -18.07 -13.40
C ILE A 306 3.26 -19.52 -13.68
N PRO A 307 1.98 -19.91 -13.49
CA PRO A 307 1.57 -21.29 -13.74
C PRO A 307 1.35 -21.53 -15.24
N ALA A 308 2.24 -22.31 -15.84
CA ALA A 308 1.95 -23.04 -17.08
C ALA A 308 1.31 -24.39 -16.71
N ALA A 309 -0.01 -24.46 -16.76
CA ALA A 309 -0.74 -25.72 -16.59
C ALA A 309 -1.85 -25.84 -17.65
N ALA A 310 -1.46 -26.32 -18.83
CA ALA A 310 -2.36 -27.03 -19.73
C ALA A 310 -1.51 -27.92 -20.63
N ILE A 311 -1.52 -29.23 -20.36
CA ILE A 311 -1.46 -30.33 -21.34
C ILE A 311 -1.34 -31.65 -20.55
N MET A 312 -2.20 -32.60 -20.92
CA MET A 312 -2.18 -34.05 -20.62
C MET A 312 -2.64 -34.54 -19.24
N ALA A 313 -3.92 -34.95 -19.18
CA ALA A 313 -4.30 -36.21 -18.55
C ALA A 313 -5.68 -36.70 -19.05
N THR A 314 -5.70 -37.49 -20.12
CA THR A 314 -6.67 -38.58 -20.27
C THR A 314 -5.96 -39.79 -20.88
N ARG A 315 -5.59 -40.75 -20.02
CA ARG A 315 -5.30 -42.13 -20.39
C ARG A 315 -6.42 -43.01 -19.84
N ARG A 316 -6.59 -44.15 -20.53
CA ARG A 316 -7.49 -45.30 -20.32
C ARG A 316 -8.78 -45.15 -21.15
N THR A 317 -9.18 -46.08 -22.00
CA THR A 317 -8.85 -47.51 -22.17
C THR A 317 -9.59 -47.98 -23.42
N CYS A 318 -8.99 -48.82 -24.27
CA CYS A 318 -9.59 -50.10 -24.67
C CYS A 318 -8.65 -50.90 -25.57
N CYS A 319 -8.44 -52.16 -25.20
CA CYS A 319 -7.96 -53.22 -26.07
C CYS A 319 -9.00 -53.54 -27.14
N VAL A 320 -8.54 -54.06 -28.28
CA VAL A 320 -8.92 -55.35 -28.91
C VAL A 320 -8.87 -55.22 -30.44
N ARG A 321 -8.01 -56.08 -31.01
CA ARG A 321 -7.78 -56.47 -32.42
C ARG A 321 -7.08 -55.47 -33.33
#